data_AF-A0A6H9V7H4-F1
#
_entry.id   AF-A0A6H9V7H4-F1
#
_cell.length_a   1.000
_cell.length_b   1.000
_cell.length_c   1.000
_cell.angle_alpha   90.00
_cell.angle_beta   90.00
_cell.angle_gamma   90.00
#
_symmetry.space_group_name_H-M   'P 1'
#
loop_
_entity.id
_entity.type
_entity.pdbx_description
1 polymer ?
#
loop_
_entity_poly.entity_id
_entity_poly.type
_entity_poly.pdbx_seq_one_letter_code
_entity_poly.pdbx_strand_id
1 'polypeptide(L)'
;MAQAAVIAFPEVAKLPTVEVGERADGLEAVQGYLSRFGYLPDSHTTSAVDATTSRALKKYQEFNGIPATGAFDEHTRTLMTQPRCGMADLRDGVEFATTCGWTRRTLTFAFDTGTGDVAGNQEFDAVRNAFRSWASVVGFTFNEVAPSQNPDILVGWRPANDPDHSMVGGILAHADFPPGCGVVTNGSLPKPLHFDDTEHMWSIGAAVGAFDVETVALHELGHLLGLGHSSVAGAVMAPSVGPNSTKTTLTQDDIDGVRNLYAPSAWSGWESLGGVITSNIATCVNADGRLEFFARGTDGAVWHQWQTAPSNGWSGWESLGGVITSDIATCVNSDGRMEFFARGTDNAVWHQWQTAPSNGWSGWESLGGVITSNIATCVNADGRLEFFARGTDGAVWHQWQTAPSDDWSGWESLGGVITSDIATCLNSDGRMEFFARGTDGAVWHQWQTAPSDDWSGWESLGGVITSNIAVELNSDGRMEFFARGTDGAVWHQWQTAPSDDWSGWESLGGVITSDIAVGRNRDGRLEFFARGTDGAVWHQWQTAPSNGWSGWESLGGVITSNIAVDVNSDGRMEFFARGTDNAVWHQWRTQV
;
A
#
# COMPACT_ATOMS: atom_id res chain seq x y z
N MET A 1 37.11 32.84 -22.11
CA MET A 1 36.43 33.63 -21.06
C MET A 1 35.65 32.61 -20.25
N ALA A 2 35.84 32.54 -18.93
CA ALA A 2 35.04 31.64 -18.10
C ALA A 2 33.59 32.09 -18.18
N GLN A 3 32.71 31.23 -18.69
CA GLN A 3 31.28 31.48 -18.68
C GLN A 3 30.84 31.56 -17.22
N ALA A 4 30.19 32.67 -16.84
CA ALA A 4 29.72 32.85 -15.47
C ALA A 4 28.76 31.70 -15.11
N ALA A 5 28.88 31.15 -13.91
CA ALA A 5 27.98 30.11 -13.43
C ALA A 5 26.54 30.61 -13.52
N VAL A 6 25.68 29.86 -14.21
CA VAL A 6 24.24 30.10 -14.22
C VAL A 6 23.75 29.92 -12.78
N ILE A 7 23.20 30.99 -12.19
CA ILE A 7 22.62 30.93 -10.85
C ILE A 7 21.25 30.27 -11.00
N ALA A 8 21.10 29.04 -10.51
CA ALA A 8 19.81 28.37 -10.46
C ALA A 8 18.85 29.16 -9.55
N PHE A 9 17.59 29.30 -9.97
CA PHE A 9 16.55 30.03 -9.26
C PHE A 9 16.99 31.46 -8.87
N PRO A 10 17.32 32.34 -9.83
CA PRO A 10 17.96 33.63 -9.55
C PRO A 10 17.09 34.59 -8.74
N GLU A 11 15.75 34.50 -8.79
CA GLU A 11 14.87 35.30 -7.94
C GLU A 11 14.90 34.85 -6.48
N VAL A 12 15.06 33.55 -6.22
CA VAL A 12 15.29 33.03 -4.85
C VAL A 12 16.66 33.50 -4.33
N ALA A 13 17.68 33.50 -5.20
CA ALA A 13 19.04 33.93 -4.83
C ALA A 13 19.15 35.40 -4.40
N LYS A 14 18.26 36.27 -4.90
CA LYS A 14 18.27 37.71 -4.59
C LYS A 14 17.63 38.07 -3.25
N LEU A 15 16.79 37.20 -2.71
CA LEU A 15 16.06 37.48 -1.48
C LEU A 15 17.01 37.47 -0.28
N PRO A 16 16.93 38.46 0.64
CA PRO A 16 17.67 38.42 1.90
C PRO A 16 17.09 37.37 2.85
N THR A 17 17.67 37.23 4.04
CA THR A 17 17.06 36.40 5.09
C THR A 17 15.72 37.00 5.49
N VAL A 18 14.69 36.16 5.63
CA VAL A 18 13.34 36.59 6.05
C VAL A 18 12.91 35.71 7.22
N GLU A 19 12.76 36.32 8.39
CA GLU A 19 12.40 35.61 9.62
C GLU A 19 10.91 35.28 9.66
N VAL A 20 10.52 34.36 10.56
CA VAL A 20 9.12 33.97 10.74
C VAL A 20 8.27 35.17 11.14
N GLY A 21 7.20 35.43 10.37
CA GLY A 21 6.30 36.56 10.55
C GLY A 21 6.73 37.85 9.84
N GLU A 22 7.94 37.91 9.28
CA GLU A 22 8.40 39.05 8.49
C GLU A 22 7.84 39.05 7.07
N ARG A 23 7.90 40.22 6.43
CA ARG A 23 7.48 40.43 5.04
C ARG A 23 8.68 40.75 4.16
N ALA A 24 8.64 40.29 2.92
CA ALA A 24 9.64 40.61 1.91
C ALA A 24 9.02 40.66 0.51
N ASP A 25 9.42 41.65 -0.28
CA ASP A 25 9.09 41.72 -1.70
C ASP A 25 9.86 40.63 -2.46
N GLY A 26 9.17 39.85 -3.30
CA GLY A 26 9.77 38.73 -4.05
C GLY A 26 9.64 37.36 -3.37
N LEU A 27 9.11 37.28 -2.13
CA LEU A 27 8.96 36.03 -1.38
C LEU A 27 8.12 34.97 -2.13
N GLU A 28 7.26 35.39 -3.05
CA GLU A 28 6.52 34.52 -3.95
C GLU A 28 7.44 33.58 -4.77
N ALA A 29 8.70 33.95 -5.02
CA ALA A 29 9.67 33.07 -5.68
C ALA A 29 10.05 31.86 -4.81
N VAL A 30 10.21 32.06 -3.49
CA VAL A 30 10.48 30.98 -2.53
C VAL A 30 9.24 30.12 -2.34
N GLN A 31 8.06 30.74 -2.25
CA GLN A 31 6.80 30.00 -2.16
C GLN A 31 6.55 29.18 -3.44
N GLY A 32 6.79 29.75 -4.62
CA GLY A 32 6.70 29.04 -5.89
C GLY A 32 7.68 27.87 -5.99
N TYR A 33 8.90 28.01 -5.46
CA TYR A 33 9.83 26.88 -5.33
C TYR A 33 9.26 25.79 -4.43
N LEU A 34 8.79 26.16 -3.23
CA LEU A 34 8.24 25.20 -2.27
C LEU A 34 7.01 24.49 -2.84
N SER A 35 6.16 25.18 -3.60
CA SER A 35 5.01 24.58 -4.28
C SER A 35 5.45 23.62 -5.39
N ARG A 36 6.36 24.06 -6.27
CA ARG A 36 6.89 23.23 -7.36
C ARG A 36 7.45 21.89 -6.88
N PHE A 37 8.08 21.87 -5.70
CA PHE A 37 8.70 20.66 -5.15
C PHE A 37 7.88 19.96 -4.05
N GLY A 38 6.62 20.37 -3.85
CA GLY A 38 5.64 19.63 -3.04
C GLY A 38 5.62 19.95 -1.53
N TYR A 39 6.31 21.00 -1.09
CA TYR A 39 6.33 21.43 0.31
C TYR A 39 5.16 22.37 0.67
N LEU A 40 4.57 23.03 -0.33
CA LEU A 40 3.54 24.04 -0.17
C LEU A 40 2.41 23.82 -1.19
N PRO A 41 1.13 24.05 -0.83
CA PRO A 41 0.04 23.97 -1.82
C PRO A 41 0.19 25.00 -2.95
N ASP A 42 -0.17 24.63 -4.18
CA ASP A 42 0.01 25.44 -5.40
C ASP A 42 -0.69 26.82 -5.38
N SER A 43 -1.66 27.02 -4.48
CA SER A 43 -2.45 28.25 -4.37
C SER A 43 -1.99 29.22 -3.27
N HIS A 44 -0.95 28.87 -2.50
CA HIS A 44 -0.51 29.70 -1.36
C HIS A 44 0.54 30.72 -1.77
N THR A 45 0.10 31.98 -1.93
CA THR A 45 1.00 33.13 -2.13
C THR A 45 0.72 34.23 -1.13
N THR A 46 1.74 34.70 -0.43
CA THR A 46 1.65 35.81 0.54
C THR A 46 2.98 36.53 0.64
N SER A 47 2.97 37.82 0.98
CA SER A 47 4.20 38.61 1.15
C SER A 47 4.90 38.39 2.49
N ALA A 48 4.46 37.43 3.31
CA ALA A 48 5.03 37.14 4.63
C ALA A 48 5.46 35.67 4.78
N VAL A 49 6.47 35.40 5.60
CA VAL A 49 6.76 34.04 6.10
C VAL A 49 5.73 33.73 7.19
N ASP A 50 4.50 33.45 6.76
CA ASP A 50 3.40 33.10 7.66
C ASP A 50 3.56 31.67 8.21
N ALA A 51 2.62 31.24 9.04
CA ALA A 51 2.69 29.91 9.65
C ALA A 51 2.72 28.77 8.62
N THR A 52 2.12 28.95 7.44
CA THR A 52 2.09 27.93 6.38
C THR A 52 3.42 27.89 5.65
N THR A 53 3.94 29.03 5.20
CA THR A 53 5.28 29.12 4.58
C THR A 53 6.37 28.65 5.53
N SER A 54 6.29 29.02 6.80
CA SER A 54 7.26 28.59 7.81
C SER A 54 7.27 27.07 8.00
N ARG A 55 6.10 26.43 8.04
CA ARG A 55 6.02 24.95 8.09
C ARG A 55 6.60 24.30 6.82
N ALA A 56 6.35 24.86 5.65
CA ALA A 56 6.91 24.36 4.40
C ALA A 56 8.44 24.48 4.37
N LEU A 57 8.98 25.61 4.83
CA LEU A 57 10.43 25.81 4.99
C LEU A 57 11.04 24.81 5.97
N LYS A 58 10.39 24.53 7.11
CA LYS A 58 10.87 23.50 8.05
C LYS A 58 10.96 22.13 7.41
N LYS A 59 9.93 21.70 6.68
CA LYS A 59 9.94 20.43 5.96
C LYS A 59 11.09 20.36 4.96
N TYR A 60 11.28 21.41 4.16
CA TYR A 60 12.40 21.49 3.22
C TYR A 60 13.76 21.41 3.94
N GLN A 61 13.90 22.12 5.05
CA GLN A 61 15.13 22.12 5.85
C GLN A 61 15.43 20.74 6.45
N GLU A 62 14.40 20.09 7.01
CA GLU A 62 14.48 18.72 7.57
C GLU A 62 14.87 17.71 6.49
N PHE A 63 14.20 17.73 5.34
CA PHE A 63 14.51 16.85 4.20
C PHE A 63 15.96 17.01 3.72
N ASN A 64 16.48 18.23 3.72
CA ASN A 64 17.85 18.52 3.29
C ASN A 64 18.90 18.44 4.42
N GLY A 65 18.52 18.03 5.63
CA GLY A 65 19.43 17.86 6.76
C GLY A 65 20.07 19.16 7.27
N ILE A 66 19.40 20.30 7.09
CA ILE A 66 19.80 21.61 7.63
C ILE A 66 18.90 22.02 8.81
N PRO A 67 19.33 22.98 9.67
CA PRO A 67 18.52 23.38 10.82
C PRO A 67 17.11 23.87 10.43
N ALA A 68 16.08 23.28 11.04
CA ALA A 68 14.66 23.54 10.77
C ALA A 68 14.16 24.85 11.42
N THR A 69 14.72 25.99 11.02
CA THR A 69 14.38 27.31 11.56
C THR A 69 12.96 27.72 11.20
N GLY A 70 12.46 27.29 10.03
CA GLY A 70 11.22 27.78 9.42
C GLY A 70 11.29 29.20 8.90
N ALA A 71 12.48 29.81 8.90
CA ALA A 71 12.80 31.07 8.25
C ALA A 71 13.43 30.79 6.88
N PHE A 72 13.34 31.75 5.96
CA PHE A 72 14.14 31.69 4.75
C PHE A 72 15.53 32.25 5.06
N ASP A 73 16.45 31.36 5.45
CA ASP A 73 17.81 31.71 5.89
C ASP A 73 18.89 31.39 4.84
N GLU A 74 20.15 31.72 5.16
CA GLU A 74 21.27 31.56 4.23
C GLU A 74 21.52 30.10 3.82
N HIS A 75 21.36 29.14 4.75
CA HIS A 75 21.52 27.72 4.45
C HIS A 75 20.44 27.26 3.47
N THR A 76 19.20 27.67 3.73
CA THR A 76 18.05 27.37 2.88
C THR A 76 18.22 27.94 1.48
N ARG A 77 18.60 29.22 1.38
CA ARG A 77 18.89 29.89 0.09
C ARG A 77 20.01 29.19 -0.66
N THR A 78 21.08 28.81 0.02
CA THR A 78 22.23 28.14 -0.60
C THR A 78 21.83 26.83 -1.25
N LEU A 79 20.92 26.05 -0.64
CA LEU A 79 20.45 24.79 -1.22
C LEU A 79 19.38 25.01 -2.30
N MET A 80 18.43 25.92 -2.08
CA MET A 80 17.38 26.24 -3.05
C MET A 80 17.93 26.80 -4.37
N THR A 81 19.15 27.32 -4.37
CA THR A 81 19.82 27.90 -5.54
C THR A 81 20.86 26.96 -6.17
N GLN A 82 20.78 25.66 -5.85
CA GLN A 82 21.55 24.62 -6.53
C GLN A 82 20.78 24.04 -7.72
N PRO A 83 21.49 23.71 -8.82
CA PRO A 83 20.93 22.91 -9.89
C PRO A 83 20.43 21.55 -9.38
N ARG A 84 19.29 21.09 -9.89
CA ARG A 84 18.61 19.89 -9.36
C ARG A 84 17.74 19.18 -10.40
N CYS A 85 17.25 18.00 -10.04
CA CYS A 85 16.18 17.30 -10.75
C CYS A 85 14.86 18.11 -10.70
N GLY A 86 14.07 17.98 -11.77
CA GLY A 86 12.76 18.63 -11.94
C GLY A 86 11.61 17.98 -11.18
N MET A 87 11.80 16.77 -10.65
CA MET A 87 10.76 16.05 -9.93
C MET A 87 10.50 16.66 -8.55
N ALA A 88 9.26 16.53 -8.05
CA ALA A 88 8.91 16.98 -6.70
C ALA A 88 9.59 16.11 -5.62
N ASP A 89 10.04 16.73 -4.53
CA ASP A 89 10.64 16.03 -3.39
C ASP A 89 9.60 15.25 -2.60
N LEU A 90 8.45 15.89 -2.36
CA LEU A 90 7.34 15.32 -1.59
C LEU A 90 6.10 15.21 -2.47
N ARG A 91 5.42 14.07 -2.39
CA ARG A 91 4.09 13.86 -2.97
C ARG A 91 3.19 13.25 -1.91
N ASP A 92 2.07 13.92 -1.63
CA ASP A 92 1.08 13.48 -0.63
C ASP A 92 1.68 13.08 0.73
N GLY A 93 2.81 13.69 1.12
CA GLY A 93 3.49 13.44 2.40
C GLY A 93 4.37 12.20 2.46
N VAL A 94 4.69 11.55 1.34
CA VAL A 94 5.63 10.41 1.30
C VAL A 94 7.06 10.92 1.04
N GLU A 95 7.93 10.78 2.04
CA GLU A 95 9.39 10.87 1.87
C GLU A 95 9.91 9.52 1.35
N PHE A 96 10.88 9.58 0.43
CA PHE A 96 11.70 8.49 -0.12
C PHE A 96 11.22 7.05 0.20
N ALA A 97 10.25 6.52 -0.59
CA ALA A 97 10.10 5.07 -0.84
C ALA A 97 9.00 4.78 -1.89
N THR A 98 9.41 4.08 -2.96
CA THR A 98 8.59 3.16 -3.77
C THR A 98 7.17 3.60 -4.13
N THR A 99 7.05 4.54 -5.05
CA THR A 99 5.73 5.06 -5.50
C THR A 99 4.94 3.99 -6.26
N CYS A 100 5.56 3.42 -7.29
CA CYS A 100 5.03 2.30 -8.06
C CYS A 100 6.19 1.68 -8.85
N GLY A 101 6.09 0.38 -9.16
CA GLY A 101 7.11 -0.34 -9.91
C GLY A 101 6.61 -0.83 -11.26
N TRP A 102 7.53 -1.10 -12.19
CA TRP A 102 7.20 -1.85 -13.39
C TRP A 102 6.77 -3.28 -13.06
N THR A 103 5.67 -3.73 -13.66
CA THR A 103 5.20 -5.12 -13.53
C THR A 103 6.08 -6.12 -14.29
N ARG A 104 6.94 -5.64 -15.19
CA ARG A 104 7.90 -6.44 -15.97
C ARG A 104 9.32 -5.91 -15.82
N ARG A 105 10.27 -6.82 -15.92
CA ARG A 105 11.71 -6.51 -15.76
C ARG A 105 12.47 -6.36 -17.07
N THR A 106 11.83 -6.67 -18.19
CA THR A 106 12.40 -6.41 -19.52
C THR A 106 11.79 -5.13 -20.06
N LEU A 107 12.58 -4.07 -20.12
CA LEU A 107 12.19 -2.76 -20.61
C LEU A 107 12.96 -2.42 -21.89
N THR A 108 12.37 -1.58 -22.72
CA THR A 108 12.96 -1.05 -23.95
C THR A 108 13.20 0.44 -23.81
N PHE A 109 14.32 0.92 -24.34
CA PHE A 109 14.61 2.36 -24.38
C PHE A 109 15.11 2.78 -25.75
N ALA A 110 14.94 4.06 -26.09
CA ALA A 110 15.52 4.65 -27.29
C ALA A 110 15.98 6.09 -27.02
N PHE A 111 16.82 6.60 -27.90
CA PHE A 111 17.25 8.00 -27.92
C PHE A 111 16.50 8.76 -29.01
N ASP A 112 15.92 9.91 -28.67
CA ASP A 112 15.27 10.83 -29.62
C ASP A 112 16.28 11.87 -30.13
N THR A 113 16.77 12.72 -29.22
CA THR A 113 17.74 13.78 -29.50
C THR A 113 19.02 13.59 -28.67
N GLY A 114 20.10 14.27 -29.05
CA GLY A 114 21.37 14.34 -28.31
C GLY A 114 21.80 15.80 -28.12
N THR A 115 22.96 16.02 -27.50
CA THR A 115 23.52 17.35 -27.25
C THR A 115 24.75 17.64 -28.12
N GLY A 116 24.98 18.92 -28.43
CA GLY A 116 26.20 19.37 -29.11
C GLY A 116 27.42 19.58 -28.21
N ASP A 117 27.25 19.46 -26.89
CA ASP A 117 28.28 19.80 -25.90
C ASP A 117 29.38 18.73 -25.77
N VAL A 118 29.07 17.48 -26.12
CA VAL A 118 30.00 16.36 -26.07
C VAL A 118 30.32 15.82 -27.46
N ALA A 119 31.47 15.16 -27.60
CA ALA A 119 31.94 14.70 -28.89
C ALA A 119 31.36 13.32 -29.26
N GLY A 120 30.78 13.21 -30.45
CA GLY A 120 30.37 11.91 -31.01
C GLY A 120 29.07 11.39 -30.40
N ASN A 121 29.13 10.24 -29.73
CA ASN A 121 27.97 9.56 -29.11
C ASN A 121 28.20 9.31 -27.60
N GLN A 122 29.12 10.05 -26.98
CA GLN A 122 29.57 9.76 -25.62
C GLN A 122 28.46 9.99 -24.57
N GLU A 123 27.55 10.93 -24.82
CA GLU A 123 26.35 11.16 -24.03
C GLU A 123 25.43 9.94 -24.02
N PHE A 124 25.25 9.29 -25.17
CA PHE A 124 24.44 8.08 -25.27
C PHE A 124 25.13 6.91 -24.56
N ASP A 125 26.45 6.79 -24.66
CA ASP A 125 27.22 5.78 -23.93
C ASP A 125 27.15 5.97 -22.41
N ALA A 126 27.15 7.22 -21.92
CA ALA A 126 26.95 7.55 -20.51
C ALA A 126 25.56 7.13 -20.02
N VAL A 127 24.49 7.41 -20.78
CA VAL A 127 23.14 6.93 -20.44
C VAL A 127 23.07 5.40 -20.45
N ARG A 128 23.70 4.73 -21.44
CA ARG A 128 23.79 3.25 -21.46
C ARG A 128 24.50 2.71 -20.22
N ASN A 129 25.54 3.37 -19.72
CA ASN A 129 26.19 2.97 -18.47
C ASN A 129 25.24 3.08 -17.27
N ALA A 130 24.47 4.17 -17.19
CA ALA A 130 23.49 4.34 -16.13
C ALA A 130 22.42 3.22 -16.12
N PHE A 131 21.94 2.80 -17.30
CA PHE A 131 21.07 1.61 -17.42
C PHE A 131 21.75 0.34 -16.93
N ARG A 132 23.03 0.12 -17.25
CA ARG A 132 23.80 -1.05 -16.78
C ARG A 132 23.97 -1.05 -15.26
N SER A 133 24.22 0.10 -14.66
CA SER A 133 24.34 0.26 -13.21
C SER A 133 23.08 -0.21 -12.49
N TRP A 134 21.91 0.25 -12.92
CA TRP A 134 20.63 -0.22 -12.37
C TRP A 134 20.34 -1.70 -12.66
N ALA A 135 20.61 -2.18 -13.89
CA ALA A 135 20.42 -3.58 -14.24
C ALA A 135 21.21 -4.53 -13.32
N SER A 136 22.40 -4.11 -12.87
CA SER A 136 23.29 -4.92 -12.04
C SER A 136 22.77 -5.18 -10.61
N VAL A 137 21.82 -4.39 -10.11
CA VAL A 137 21.39 -4.46 -8.69
C VAL A 137 19.98 -5.02 -8.49
N VAL A 138 19.12 -5.02 -9.52
CA VAL A 138 17.68 -5.34 -9.40
C VAL A 138 17.11 -6.24 -10.51
N GLY A 139 17.97 -6.90 -11.31
CA GLY A 139 17.56 -7.95 -12.24
C GLY A 139 16.69 -7.45 -13.41
N PHE A 140 16.81 -6.17 -13.78
CA PHE A 140 16.20 -5.61 -14.99
C PHE A 140 17.06 -5.91 -16.22
N THR A 141 16.40 -6.07 -17.36
CA THR A 141 17.02 -6.12 -18.68
C THR A 141 16.53 -4.91 -19.48
N PHE A 142 17.44 -4.06 -19.92
CA PHE A 142 17.14 -2.92 -20.77
C PHE A 142 17.64 -3.17 -22.19
N ASN A 143 16.72 -3.11 -23.15
CA ASN A 143 17.01 -3.32 -24.56
C ASN A 143 16.88 -2.00 -25.33
N GLU A 144 17.97 -1.56 -25.94
CA GLU A 144 17.94 -0.40 -26.84
C GLU A 144 17.20 -0.79 -28.14
N VAL A 145 16.23 0.01 -28.54
CA VAL A 145 15.43 -0.17 -29.76
C VAL A 145 15.42 1.12 -30.58
N ALA A 146 14.99 1.06 -31.84
CA ALA A 146 14.77 2.28 -32.61
C ALA A 146 13.55 3.05 -32.06
N PRO A 147 13.55 4.40 -32.06
CA PRO A 147 12.40 5.19 -31.60
C PRO A 147 11.07 4.82 -32.29
N SER A 148 11.13 4.39 -33.56
CA SER A 148 9.99 3.92 -34.34
C SER A 148 9.34 2.62 -33.83
N GLN A 149 9.97 1.95 -32.86
CA GLN A 149 9.47 0.70 -32.27
C GLN A 149 8.65 0.92 -31.00
N ASN A 150 8.29 2.17 -30.66
CA ASN A 150 7.52 2.55 -29.47
C ASN A 150 8.18 2.02 -28.18
N PRO A 151 9.36 2.55 -27.80
CA PRO A 151 10.06 2.11 -26.60
C PRO A 151 9.25 2.41 -25.33
N ASP A 152 9.64 1.81 -24.22
CA ASP A 152 9.05 2.11 -22.90
C ASP A 152 9.59 3.41 -22.33
N ILE A 153 10.85 3.72 -22.64
CA ILE A 153 11.58 4.90 -22.17
C ILE A 153 12.13 5.63 -23.37
N LEU A 154 11.89 6.94 -23.46
CA LEU A 154 12.43 7.78 -24.52
C LEU A 154 13.34 8.85 -23.90
N VAL A 155 14.61 8.82 -24.27
CA VAL A 155 15.65 9.70 -23.74
C VAL A 155 15.94 10.81 -24.74
N GLY A 156 16.02 12.07 -24.30
CA GLY A 156 16.33 13.19 -25.18
C GLY A 156 16.92 14.40 -24.48
N TRP A 157 17.54 15.27 -25.26
CA TRP A 157 18.01 16.60 -24.88
C TRP A 157 17.03 17.62 -25.46
N ARG A 158 16.41 18.40 -24.58
CA ARG A 158 15.25 19.26 -24.91
C ARG A 158 15.50 20.70 -24.52
N PRO A 159 14.79 21.66 -25.13
CA PRO A 159 14.78 23.03 -24.65
C PRO A 159 14.27 23.14 -23.20
N ALA A 160 14.81 24.07 -22.41
CA ALA A 160 14.37 24.26 -21.02
C ALA A 160 12.86 24.51 -20.86
N ASN A 161 12.22 25.09 -21.88
CA ASN A 161 10.78 25.34 -21.93
C ASN A 161 9.99 24.20 -22.60
N ASP A 162 10.39 22.94 -22.36
CA ASP A 162 9.69 21.77 -22.88
C ASP A 162 8.21 21.77 -22.46
N PRO A 163 7.26 21.50 -23.38
CA PRO A 163 5.83 21.43 -23.07
C PRO A 163 5.44 20.34 -22.07
N ASP A 164 6.20 19.25 -21.95
CA ASP A 164 5.83 18.13 -21.06
C ASP A 164 6.16 18.42 -19.59
N HIS A 165 7.32 19.02 -19.32
CA HIS A 165 7.73 19.48 -18.01
C HIS A 165 8.77 20.60 -18.12
N SER A 166 8.48 21.75 -17.51
CA SER A 166 9.44 22.86 -17.56
C SER A 166 10.72 22.54 -16.82
N MET A 167 11.86 22.79 -17.45
CA MET A 167 13.20 22.72 -16.86
C MET A 167 13.83 24.12 -16.64
N VAL A 168 13.09 25.19 -16.94
CA VAL A 168 13.57 26.57 -16.73
C VAL A 168 13.93 26.81 -15.27
N GLY A 169 15.08 27.47 -15.06
CA GLY A 169 15.50 28.03 -13.79
C GLY A 169 16.48 27.17 -13.01
N GLY A 170 17.25 26.31 -13.68
CA GLY A 170 18.26 25.46 -13.05
C GLY A 170 17.81 24.02 -12.77
N ILE A 171 16.88 23.51 -13.59
CA ILE A 171 16.59 22.08 -13.62
C ILE A 171 17.50 21.41 -14.64
N LEU A 172 18.24 20.39 -14.21
CA LEU A 172 19.18 19.67 -15.08
C LEU A 172 18.45 18.72 -16.02
N ALA A 173 17.46 18.01 -15.50
CA ALA A 173 16.68 17.02 -16.20
C ALA A 173 15.38 16.73 -15.43
N HIS A 174 14.49 16.01 -16.08
CA HIS A 174 13.40 15.31 -15.42
C HIS A 174 13.19 13.95 -16.06
N ALA A 175 12.54 13.07 -15.31
CA ALA A 175 12.00 11.82 -15.82
C ALA A 175 10.49 11.75 -15.59
N ASP A 176 9.93 10.57 -15.78
CA ASP A 176 8.62 10.22 -15.25
C ASP A 176 8.72 8.93 -14.43
N PHE A 177 7.67 8.61 -13.68
CA PHE A 177 7.58 7.37 -12.92
C PHE A 177 6.96 6.23 -13.75
N PRO A 178 7.06 4.96 -13.29
CA PRO A 178 6.39 3.84 -13.95
C PRO A 178 4.88 4.05 -14.17
N PRO A 179 4.25 3.30 -15.09
CA PRO A 179 2.80 3.32 -15.25
C PRO A 179 2.07 3.08 -13.92
N GLY A 180 1.04 3.88 -13.64
CA GLY A 180 0.30 3.86 -12.37
C GLY A 180 0.64 5.03 -11.43
N CYS A 181 1.83 5.62 -11.53
CA CYS A 181 2.21 6.79 -10.73
C CYS A 181 2.95 7.89 -11.51
N GLY A 182 2.96 7.80 -12.84
CA GLY A 182 3.52 8.82 -13.71
C GLY A 182 2.77 10.16 -13.62
N VAL A 183 3.50 11.26 -13.67
CA VAL A 183 2.98 12.64 -13.63
C VAL A 183 3.16 13.40 -14.93
N VAL A 184 4.15 13.06 -15.75
CA VAL A 184 4.41 13.79 -16.99
C VAL A 184 3.48 13.28 -18.08
N THR A 185 3.41 11.95 -18.21
CA THR A 185 2.69 11.30 -19.31
C THR A 185 1.31 10.78 -18.92
N ASN A 186 0.83 11.10 -17.71
CA ASN A 186 -0.45 10.64 -17.16
C ASN A 186 -0.67 9.13 -17.37
N GLY A 187 0.35 8.33 -17.03
CA GLY A 187 0.33 6.88 -17.16
C GLY A 187 0.69 6.31 -18.55
N SER A 188 0.73 7.12 -19.62
CA SER A 188 1.05 6.64 -20.98
C SER A 188 2.54 6.34 -21.21
N LEU A 189 2.86 5.68 -22.33
CA LEU A 189 4.22 5.38 -22.80
C LEU A 189 4.50 6.12 -24.11
N PRO A 190 5.77 6.42 -24.44
CA PRO A 190 6.99 6.19 -23.63
C PRO A 190 7.06 7.10 -22.40
N LYS A 191 7.78 6.66 -21.35
CA LYS A 191 8.17 7.51 -20.23
C LYS A 191 9.37 8.39 -20.63
N PRO A 192 9.30 9.72 -20.44
CA PRO A 192 10.38 10.62 -20.82
C PRO A 192 11.53 10.54 -19.81
N LEU A 193 12.75 10.69 -20.32
CA LEU A 193 13.92 11.20 -19.60
C LEU A 193 14.47 12.34 -20.46
N HIS A 194 14.26 13.57 -20.01
CA HIS A 194 14.69 14.74 -20.76
C HIS A 194 15.75 15.53 -19.99
N PHE A 195 16.86 15.81 -20.65
CA PHE A 195 17.91 16.70 -20.20
C PHE A 195 17.66 18.11 -20.75
N ASP A 196 17.97 19.15 -19.96
CA ASP A 196 17.94 20.52 -20.46
C ASP A 196 19.20 20.84 -21.30
N ASP A 197 18.99 21.11 -22.58
CA ASP A 197 20.02 21.46 -23.56
C ASP A 197 20.11 22.98 -23.82
N THR A 198 19.46 23.80 -22.98
CA THR A 198 19.43 25.27 -23.13
C THR A 198 20.22 26.02 -22.07
N GLU A 199 20.03 25.70 -20.78
CA GLU A 199 20.65 26.47 -19.68
C GLU A 199 21.95 25.84 -19.17
N HIS A 200 22.23 24.58 -19.52
CA HIS A 200 23.31 23.78 -18.96
C HIS A 200 24.31 23.30 -20.00
N MET A 201 25.56 23.11 -19.57
CA MET A 201 26.65 22.54 -20.37
C MET A 201 26.88 21.09 -19.95
N TRP A 202 26.85 20.17 -20.90
CA TRP A 202 27.04 18.74 -20.64
C TRP A 202 28.49 18.28 -20.83
N SER A 203 28.89 17.28 -20.07
CA SER A 203 30.24 16.71 -20.11
C SER A 203 30.25 15.23 -19.75
N ILE A 204 31.37 14.57 -20.03
CA ILE A 204 31.63 13.19 -19.59
C ILE A 204 32.69 13.25 -18.49
N GLY A 205 32.27 12.94 -17.27
CA GLY A 205 33.04 13.14 -16.06
C GLY A 205 33.05 14.58 -15.56
N ALA A 206 33.76 14.82 -14.46
CA ALA A 206 33.83 16.15 -13.84
C ALA A 206 34.57 17.15 -14.74
N ALA A 207 33.88 18.22 -15.14
CA ALA A 207 34.45 19.31 -15.93
C ALA A 207 34.01 20.70 -15.40
N VAL A 208 34.86 21.71 -15.63
CA VAL A 208 34.63 23.06 -15.09
C VAL A 208 33.38 23.70 -15.70
N GLY A 209 32.38 23.99 -14.88
CA GLY A 209 31.13 24.64 -15.26
C GLY A 209 30.13 23.72 -15.96
N ALA A 210 30.40 22.42 -16.03
CA ALA A 210 29.57 21.45 -16.73
C ALA A 210 29.05 20.34 -15.81
N PHE A 211 27.98 19.69 -16.23
CA PHE A 211 27.35 18.56 -15.54
C PHE A 211 27.69 17.26 -16.24
N ASP A 212 27.96 16.22 -15.45
CA ASP A 212 28.25 14.90 -15.96
C ASP A 212 26.95 14.20 -16.40
N VAL A 213 26.90 13.75 -17.66
CA VAL A 213 25.70 13.09 -18.22
C VAL A 213 25.36 11.80 -17.46
N GLU A 214 26.34 10.97 -17.10
CA GLU A 214 26.09 9.69 -16.43
C GLU A 214 25.50 9.90 -15.03
N THR A 215 25.99 10.92 -14.31
CA THR A 215 25.47 11.32 -13.00
C THR A 215 23.99 11.67 -13.04
N VAL A 216 23.59 12.55 -13.97
CA VAL A 216 22.19 12.98 -14.08
C VAL A 216 21.34 11.82 -14.62
N ALA A 217 21.81 11.10 -15.64
CA ALA A 217 21.10 9.93 -16.17
C ALA A 217 20.84 8.86 -15.09
N LEU A 218 21.82 8.57 -14.23
CA LEU A 218 21.68 7.56 -13.18
C LEU A 218 20.61 7.94 -12.17
N HIS A 219 20.51 9.22 -11.81
CA HIS A 219 19.45 9.76 -10.95
C HIS A 219 18.07 9.64 -11.61
N GLU A 220 17.91 10.17 -12.83
CA GLU A 220 16.63 10.16 -13.53
C GLU A 220 16.12 8.74 -13.83
N LEU A 221 17.02 7.80 -14.09
CA LEU A 221 16.66 6.39 -14.22
C LEU A 221 16.13 5.77 -12.92
N GLY A 222 16.51 6.28 -11.75
CA GLY A 222 15.92 5.87 -10.49
C GLY A 222 14.44 6.23 -10.40
N HIS A 223 14.05 7.41 -10.88
CA HIS A 223 12.64 7.80 -11.01
C HIS A 223 11.89 6.91 -12.00
N LEU A 224 12.50 6.62 -13.15
CA LEU A 224 11.93 5.68 -14.12
C LEU A 224 11.77 4.28 -13.53
N LEU A 225 12.54 3.92 -12.50
CA LEU A 225 12.38 2.67 -11.76
C LEU A 225 11.43 2.80 -10.58
N GLY A 226 10.90 3.96 -10.24
CA GLY A 226 9.89 4.13 -9.18
C GLY A 226 10.41 4.73 -7.87
N LEU A 227 11.69 5.14 -7.82
CA LEU A 227 12.27 5.77 -6.62
C LEU A 227 11.98 7.26 -6.58
N GLY A 228 11.61 7.79 -5.41
CA GLY A 228 11.56 9.23 -5.15
C GLY A 228 12.94 9.82 -4.83
N HIS A 229 12.99 11.11 -4.49
CA HIS A 229 14.22 11.73 -4.00
C HIS A 229 14.58 11.26 -2.59
N SER A 230 15.87 11.03 -2.35
CA SER A 230 16.43 10.67 -1.04
C SER A 230 16.88 11.91 -0.26
N SER A 231 16.64 11.91 1.05
CA SER A 231 17.19 12.90 1.99
C SER A 231 18.66 12.64 2.34
N VAL A 232 19.22 11.49 1.92
CA VAL A 232 20.63 11.16 2.12
C VAL A 232 21.46 11.91 1.07
N ALA A 233 22.10 13.02 1.46
CA ALA A 233 22.88 13.89 0.55
C ALA A 233 23.90 13.14 -0.36
N GLY A 234 24.44 12.02 0.11
CA GLY A 234 25.38 11.18 -0.65
C GLY A 234 24.74 10.19 -1.63
N ALA A 235 23.44 9.90 -1.53
CA ALA A 235 22.73 8.93 -2.36
C ALA A 235 22.49 9.45 -3.78
N VAL A 236 22.57 8.61 -4.80
CA VAL A 236 22.32 9.02 -6.19
C VAL A 236 20.98 9.73 -6.31
N MET A 237 19.96 9.26 -5.60
CA MET A 237 18.62 9.84 -5.57
C MET A 237 18.50 11.17 -4.78
N ALA A 238 19.57 11.75 -4.25
CA ALA A 238 19.52 13.11 -3.72
C ALA A 238 19.26 14.13 -4.84
N PRO A 239 18.36 15.12 -4.67
CA PRO A 239 17.80 15.91 -5.78
C PRO A 239 18.79 16.89 -6.42
N SER A 240 19.79 17.37 -5.67
CA SER A 240 20.73 18.40 -6.13
C SER A 240 22.06 17.80 -6.59
N VAL A 241 22.55 18.31 -7.72
CA VAL A 241 23.84 17.93 -8.29
C VAL A 241 24.60 19.21 -8.67
N GLY A 242 25.83 19.33 -8.17
CA GLY A 242 26.71 20.45 -8.50
C GLY A 242 27.51 20.20 -9.79
N PRO A 243 27.85 21.25 -10.55
CA PRO A 243 28.80 21.12 -11.65
C PRO A 243 30.18 20.71 -11.12
N ASN A 244 31.06 20.25 -12.02
CA ASN A 244 32.42 19.80 -11.67
C ASN A 244 32.47 18.54 -10.78
N SER A 245 31.41 17.76 -10.70
CA SER A 245 31.33 16.57 -9.84
C SER A 245 30.74 15.38 -10.59
N THR A 246 30.96 14.18 -10.04
CA THR A 246 30.41 12.93 -10.56
C THR A 246 29.82 12.10 -9.42
N LYS A 247 28.69 11.46 -9.67
CA LYS A 247 27.96 10.59 -8.73
C LYS A 247 27.43 9.35 -9.46
N THR A 248 28.34 8.58 -10.05
CA THR A 248 28.04 7.45 -10.95
C THR A 248 27.99 6.09 -10.24
N THR A 249 28.04 6.07 -8.91
CA THR A 249 28.00 4.84 -8.11
C THR A 249 26.75 4.84 -7.23
N LEU A 250 25.88 3.84 -7.43
CA LEU A 250 24.72 3.62 -6.56
C LEU A 250 25.19 3.38 -5.12
N THR A 251 24.64 4.14 -4.20
CA THR A 251 24.87 3.93 -2.77
C THR A 251 23.96 2.83 -2.23
N GLN A 252 24.19 2.42 -0.98
CA GLN A 252 23.34 1.41 -0.35
C GLN A 252 21.89 1.88 -0.21
N ASP A 253 21.67 3.18 0.02
CA ASP A 253 20.33 3.80 0.08
C ASP A 253 19.56 3.61 -1.24
N ASP A 254 20.23 3.85 -2.37
CA ASP A 254 19.65 3.66 -3.72
C ASP A 254 19.36 2.17 -4.01
N ILE A 255 20.27 1.29 -3.60
CA ILE A 255 20.16 -0.16 -3.80
C ILE A 255 19.03 -0.75 -2.96
N ASP A 256 18.92 -0.34 -1.69
CA ASP A 256 17.87 -0.81 -0.79
C ASP A 256 16.51 -0.30 -1.25
N GLY A 257 16.42 0.97 -1.67
CA GLY A 257 15.20 1.53 -2.26
C GLY A 257 14.70 0.72 -3.45
N VAL A 258 15.57 0.45 -4.44
CA VAL A 258 15.15 -0.28 -5.65
C VAL A 258 14.90 -1.76 -5.39
N ARG A 259 15.65 -2.39 -4.47
CA ARG A 259 15.42 -3.80 -4.12
C ARG A 259 14.14 -3.98 -3.33
N ASN A 260 13.81 -3.07 -2.43
CA ASN A 260 12.53 -3.12 -1.72
C ASN A 260 11.35 -3.00 -2.69
N LEU A 261 11.50 -2.28 -3.81
CA LEU A 261 10.46 -2.18 -4.85
C LEU A 261 10.28 -3.45 -5.67
N TYR A 262 11.34 -4.25 -5.80
CA TYR A 262 11.44 -5.27 -6.84
C TYR A 262 12.11 -6.54 -6.36
N ALA A 263 12.08 -6.87 -5.08
CA ALA A 263 12.59 -8.16 -4.66
C ALA A 263 11.57 -9.27 -4.98
N PRO A 264 12.01 -10.51 -5.27
CA PRO A 264 11.10 -11.64 -5.32
C PRO A 264 10.49 -11.83 -3.93
N SER A 265 9.16 -11.85 -3.83
CA SER A 265 8.47 -12.13 -2.58
C SER A 265 8.74 -13.58 -2.17
N ALA A 266 9.55 -13.76 -1.12
CA ALA A 266 9.79 -15.07 -0.50
C ALA A 266 9.03 -15.14 0.83
N TRP A 267 8.40 -16.29 1.10
CA TRP A 267 7.81 -16.59 2.40
C TRP A 267 8.88 -17.05 3.38
N SER A 268 8.68 -16.74 4.67
CA SER A 268 9.50 -17.23 5.76
C SER A 268 9.36 -18.77 5.89
N GLY A 269 10.22 -19.38 6.72
CA GLY A 269 9.93 -20.72 7.22
C GLY A 269 8.70 -20.71 8.12
N TRP A 270 8.09 -21.88 8.32
CA TRP A 270 7.07 -22.08 9.35
C TRP A 270 7.67 -21.91 10.74
N GLU A 271 7.08 -21.03 11.54
CA GLU A 271 7.44 -20.83 12.94
C GLU A 271 6.25 -21.14 13.85
N SER A 272 6.54 -21.62 15.05
CA SER A 272 5.52 -21.94 16.05
C SER A 272 5.45 -20.83 17.10
N LEU A 273 4.24 -20.33 17.33
CA LEU A 273 3.92 -19.43 18.44
C LEU A 273 3.41 -20.19 19.67
N GLY A 274 3.47 -21.52 19.64
CA GLY A 274 3.07 -22.41 20.71
C GLY A 274 1.57 -22.38 20.99
N GLY A 275 1.20 -22.67 22.24
CA GLY A 275 -0.20 -22.78 22.66
C GLY A 275 -0.86 -24.10 22.23
N VAL A 276 -2.11 -24.29 22.64
CA VAL A 276 -2.96 -25.41 22.23
C VAL A 276 -4.37 -24.86 22.03
N ILE A 277 -4.77 -24.69 20.78
CA ILE A 277 -6.01 -24.02 20.41
C ILE A 277 -7.06 -24.97 19.81
N THR A 278 -8.32 -24.61 19.98
CA THR A 278 -9.47 -25.48 19.67
C THR A 278 -10.50 -24.82 18.75
N SER A 279 -10.28 -23.57 18.32
CA SER A 279 -11.05 -22.83 17.30
C SER A 279 -10.17 -22.50 16.09
N ASN A 280 -10.76 -21.84 15.09
CA ASN A 280 -9.97 -21.06 14.14
C ASN A 280 -9.33 -19.84 14.85
N ILE A 281 -8.38 -19.21 14.17
CA ILE A 281 -7.65 -18.04 14.65
C ILE A 281 -8.33 -16.79 14.06
N ALA A 282 -8.49 -15.75 14.88
CA ALA A 282 -8.88 -14.43 14.43
C ALA A 282 -7.68 -13.49 14.56
N THR A 283 -7.45 -12.63 13.57
CA THR A 283 -6.32 -11.68 13.53
C THR A 283 -6.84 -10.27 13.34
N CYS A 284 -6.15 -9.31 13.92
CA CYS A 284 -6.45 -7.89 13.75
C CYS A 284 -5.21 -7.03 14.01
N VAL A 285 -5.14 -5.85 13.42
CA VAL A 285 -4.05 -4.89 13.60
C VAL A 285 -4.47 -3.82 14.61
N ASN A 286 -3.66 -3.64 15.65
CA ASN A 286 -3.84 -2.58 16.63
C ASN A 286 -3.62 -1.18 16.02
N ALA A 287 -4.15 -0.14 16.67
CA ALA A 287 -3.95 1.25 16.25
C ALA A 287 -2.47 1.68 16.17
N ASP A 288 -1.58 1.01 16.91
CA ASP A 288 -0.13 1.25 16.87
C ASP A 288 0.62 0.43 15.80
N GLY A 289 -0.10 -0.35 14.98
CA GLY A 289 0.45 -1.16 13.89
C GLY A 289 0.88 -2.58 14.30
N ARG A 290 0.71 -2.99 15.56
CA ARG A 290 1.04 -4.35 16.02
C ARG A 290 -0.07 -5.32 15.64
N LEU A 291 0.30 -6.43 15.00
CA LEU A 291 -0.61 -7.54 14.76
C LEU A 291 -0.93 -8.25 16.08
N GLU A 292 -2.19 -8.60 16.28
CA GLU A 292 -2.68 -9.39 17.41
C GLU A 292 -3.63 -10.48 16.93
N PHE A 293 -3.52 -11.67 17.52
CA PHE A 293 -4.40 -12.79 17.18
C PHE A 293 -5.03 -13.42 18.42
N PHE A 294 -6.21 -13.99 18.21
CA PHE A 294 -7.08 -14.56 19.23
C PHE A 294 -7.49 -15.98 18.84
N ALA A 295 -7.58 -16.86 19.82
CA ALA A 295 -8.09 -18.21 19.64
C ALA A 295 -8.69 -18.76 20.95
N ARG A 296 -9.53 -19.78 20.83
CA ARG A 296 -10.07 -20.51 21.98
C ARG A 296 -9.07 -21.56 22.48
N GLY A 297 -8.71 -21.49 23.75
CA GLY A 297 -7.89 -22.48 24.44
C GLY A 297 -8.65 -23.79 24.73
N THR A 298 -7.95 -24.81 25.26
CA THR A 298 -8.58 -26.09 25.64
C THR A 298 -9.54 -26.00 26.82
N ASP A 299 -9.44 -24.92 27.61
CA ASP A 299 -10.34 -24.56 28.70
C ASP A 299 -11.61 -23.84 28.21
N GLY A 300 -11.72 -23.55 26.91
CA GLY A 300 -12.83 -22.83 26.32
C GLY A 300 -12.71 -21.31 26.39
N ALA A 301 -11.67 -20.77 27.06
CA ALA A 301 -11.44 -19.34 27.19
C ALA A 301 -10.85 -18.74 25.92
N VAL A 302 -10.98 -17.41 25.78
CA VAL A 302 -10.25 -16.65 24.76
C VAL A 302 -8.82 -16.43 25.24
N TRP A 303 -7.88 -16.76 24.37
CA TRP A 303 -6.46 -16.53 24.54
C TRP A 303 -5.93 -15.72 23.36
N HIS A 304 -4.94 -14.88 23.62
CA HIS A 304 -4.35 -14.03 22.58
C HIS A 304 -2.84 -13.89 22.71
N GLN A 305 -2.20 -13.50 21.61
CA GLN A 305 -0.85 -12.93 21.58
C GLN A 305 -0.83 -11.74 20.63
N TRP A 306 0.11 -10.83 20.87
CA TRP A 306 0.34 -9.65 20.06
C TRP A 306 1.82 -9.49 19.77
N GLN A 307 2.13 -8.80 18.68
CA GLN A 307 3.50 -8.41 18.40
C GLN A 307 3.99 -7.44 19.46
N THR A 308 5.25 -7.55 19.87
CA THR A 308 5.83 -6.66 20.90
C THR A 308 6.24 -5.30 20.35
N ALA A 309 6.48 -5.21 19.05
CA ALA A 309 6.66 -4.00 18.27
C ALA A 309 6.05 -4.24 16.88
N PRO A 310 5.63 -3.20 16.14
CA PRO A 310 5.04 -3.40 14.81
C PRO A 310 5.98 -4.23 13.94
N SER A 311 5.44 -5.29 13.34
CA SER A 311 6.17 -6.20 12.47
C SER A 311 7.30 -7.02 13.14
N ASN A 312 7.37 -7.07 14.48
CA ASN A 312 8.49 -7.69 15.18
C ASN A 312 8.18 -8.29 16.56
N GLY A 313 8.60 -9.54 16.74
CA GLY A 313 8.50 -10.30 18.00
C GLY A 313 7.06 -10.61 18.41
N TRP A 314 6.89 -11.51 19.38
CA TRP A 314 5.58 -11.91 19.90
C TRP A 314 5.56 -11.93 21.42
N SER A 315 4.44 -11.55 22.02
CA SER A 315 4.19 -11.67 23.45
C SER A 315 4.05 -13.13 23.88
N GLY A 316 3.95 -13.36 25.19
CA GLY A 316 3.47 -14.66 25.69
C GLY A 316 1.95 -14.76 25.55
N TRP A 317 1.43 -15.99 25.55
CA TRP A 317 -0.02 -16.24 25.62
C TRP A 317 -0.62 -15.64 26.89
N GLU A 318 -1.65 -14.82 26.72
CA GLU A 318 -2.47 -14.30 27.81
C GLU A 318 -3.94 -14.74 27.64
N SER A 319 -4.65 -14.93 28.75
CA SER A 319 -6.05 -15.32 28.75
C SER A 319 -6.93 -14.12 29.04
N LEU A 320 -7.94 -13.91 28.20
CA LEU A 320 -9.02 -12.94 28.41
C LEU A 320 -10.25 -13.61 29.07
N GLY A 321 -10.09 -14.86 29.54
CA GLY A 321 -11.12 -15.63 30.22
C GLY A 321 -12.33 -15.93 29.34
N GLY A 322 -13.49 -16.09 29.99
CA GLY A 322 -14.74 -16.49 29.34
C GLY A 322 -14.78 -17.98 28.98
N VAL A 323 -15.92 -18.41 28.42
CA VAL A 323 -16.06 -19.73 27.80
C VAL A 323 -16.91 -19.55 26.54
N ILE A 324 -16.29 -19.70 25.37
CA ILE A 324 -16.92 -19.42 24.07
C ILE A 324 -17.21 -20.71 23.30
N THR A 325 -18.19 -20.66 22.40
CA THR A 325 -18.72 -21.81 21.63
C THR A 325 -18.77 -21.56 20.13
N SER A 326 -18.15 -20.47 19.66
CA SER A 326 -17.94 -20.14 18.24
C SER A 326 -16.46 -19.84 17.98
N ASP A 327 -16.11 -19.57 16.73
CA ASP A 327 -14.90 -18.82 16.41
C ASP A 327 -15.07 -17.35 16.86
N ILE A 328 -13.94 -16.63 16.91
CA ILE A 328 -13.87 -15.24 17.37
C ILE A 328 -13.95 -14.31 16.15
N ALA A 329 -14.70 -13.23 16.25
CA ALA A 329 -14.72 -12.14 15.26
C ALA A 329 -14.05 -10.91 15.87
N THR A 330 -13.19 -10.24 15.12
CA THR A 330 -12.41 -9.08 15.56
C THR A 330 -12.68 -7.88 14.67
N CYS A 331 -12.74 -6.69 15.26
CA CYS A 331 -12.76 -5.43 14.52
C CYS A 331 -12.07 -4.32 15.33
N VAL A 332 -11.86 -3.17 14.69
CA VAL A 332 -11.29 -1.98 15.33
C VAL A 332 -12.33 -0.87 15.28
N ASN A 333 -12.64 -0.31 16.45
CA ASN A 333 -13.48 0.86 16.58
C ASN A 333 -12.84 2.07 15.89
N SER A 334 -13.66 3.04 15.50
CA SER A 334 -13.19 4.31 14.90
C SER A 334 -12.26 5.12 15.80
N ASP A 335 -12.26 4.87 17.11
CA ASP A 335 -11.34 5.46 18.09
C ASP A 335 -10.01 4.69 18.25
N GLY A 336 -9.81 3.61 17.49
CA GLY A 336 -8.61 2.78 17.49
C GLY A 336 -8.60 1.65 18.53
N ARG A 337 -9.67 1.47 19.32
CA ARG A 337 -9.77 0.34 20.26
C ARG A 337 -10.22 -0.92 19.53
N MET A 338 -9.46 -2.00 19.70
CA MET A 338 -9.89 -3.31 19.20
C MET A 338 -11.06 -3.84 20.02
N GLU A 339 -11.98 -4.54 19.36
CA GLU A 339 -13.11 -5.21 19.97
C GLU A 339 -13.31 -6.57 19.32
N PHE A 340 -13.67 -7.57 20.13
CA PHE A 340 -13.93 -8.91 19.64
C PHE A 340 -15.22 -9.49 20.20
N PHE A 341 -15.83 -10.36 19.40
CA PHE A 341 -17.13 -10.95 19.62
C PHE A 341 -17.04 -12.46 19.54
N ALA A 342 -17.80 -13.15 20.38
CA ALA A 342 -17.93 -14.60 20.34
C ALA A 342 -19.28 -15.04 20.91
N ARG A 343 -19.69 -16.25 20.57
CA ARG A 343 -20.88 -16.88 21.17
C ARG A 343 -20.54 -17.48 22.53
N GLY A 344 -21.31 -17.14 23.55
CA GLY A 344 -21.20 -17.71 24.90
C GLY A 344 -21.78 -19.14 24.99
N THR A 345 -21.73 -19.74 26.18
CA THR A 345 -22.36 -21.06 26.46
C THR A 345 -23.89 -21.01 26.50
N ASP A 346 -24.45 -19.83 26.65
CA ASP A 346 -25.88 -19.53 26.57
C ASP A 346 -26.38 -19.28 25.14
N ASN A 347 -25.49 -19.40 24.14
CA ASN A 347 -25.69 -19.07 22.74
C ASN A 347 -25.93 -17.57 22.43
N ALA A 348 -25.76 -16.68 23.41
CA ALA A 348 -25.81 -15.24 23.20
C ALA A 348 -24.49 -14.73 22.58
N VAL A 349 -24.55 -13.53 21.99
CA VAL A 349 -23.36 -12.78 21.61
C VAL A 349 -22.76 -12.13 22.85
N TRP A 350 -21.45 -12.32 23.00
CA TRP A 350 -20.64 -11.71 24.05
C TRP A 350 -19.45 -10.99 23.42
N HIS A 351 -19.01 -9.91 24.04
CA HIS A 351 -17.90 -9.11 23.54
C HIS A 351 -16.96 -8.63 24.64
N GLN A 352 -15.74 -8.27 24.22
CA GLN A 352 -14.81 -7.45 25.00
C GLN A 352 -14.13 -6.47 24.06
N TRP A 353 -13.76 -5.32 24.62
CA TRP A 353 -13.07 -4.26 23.91
C TRP A 353 -11.86 -3.80 24.70
N GLN A 354 -10.88 -3.26 23.99
CA GLN A 354 -9.77 -2.58 24.63
C GLN A 354 -10.29 -1.33 25.35
N THR A 355 -9.76 -1.04 26.54
CA THR A 355 -10.16 0.16 27.32
C THR A 355 -9.49 1.45 26.85
N ALA A 356 -8.37 1.32 26.15
CA ALA A 356 -7.68 2.36 25.41
C ALA A 356 -7.01 1.72 24.18
N PRO A 357 -6.76 2.46 23.09
CA PRO A 357 -6.12 1.88 21.91
C PRO A 357 -4.84 1.14 22.27
N SER A 358 -4.74 -0.12 21.86
CA SER A 358 -3.57 -0.98 22.09
C SER A 358 -3.27 -1.28 23.57
N ASN A 359 -4.22 -1.08 24.50
CA ASN A 359 -3.98 -1.27 25.93
C ASN A 359 -5.21 -1.65 26.78
N GLY A 360 -5.06 -2.72 27.56
CA GLY A 360 -6.04 -3.21 28.53
C GLY A 360 -7.32 -3.74 27.89
N TRP A 361 -8.10 -4.53 28.64
CA TRP A 361 -9.36 -5.12 28.16
C TRP A 361 -10.50 -4.87 29.15
N SER A 362 -11.71 -4.72 28.62
CA SER A 362 -12.93 -4.67 29.41
C SER A 362 -13.25 -6.04 30.04
N GLY A 363 -14.28 -6.10 30.89
CA GLY A 363 -14.89 -7.38 31.25
C GLY A 363 -15.81 -7.87 30.13
N TRP A 364 -16.12 -9.17 30.12
CA TRP A 364 -17.13 -9.73 29.23
C TRP A 364 -18.50 -9.09 29.45
N GLU A 365 -19.11 -8.64 28.37
CA GLU A 365 -20.50 -8.15 28.36
C GLU A 365 -21.32 -8.88 27.30
N SER A 366 -22.60 -9.10 27.60
CA SER A 366 -23.52 -9.79 26.69
C SER A 366 -24.34 -8.78 25.91
N LEU A 367 -24.40 -8.98 24.59
CA LEU A 367 -25.33 -8.30 23.68
C LEU A 367 -26.62 -9.12 23.45
N GLY A 368 -26.79 -10.21 24.21
CA GLY A 368 -27.97 -11.06 24.17
C GLY A 368 -28.11 -11.83 22.84
N GLY A 369 -29.36 -12.12 22.48
CA GLY A 369 -29.69 -12.92 21.31
C GLY A 369 -29.44 -14.42 21.50
N VAL A 370 -29.76 -15.21 20.47
CA VAL A 370 -29.46 -16.64 20.40
C VAL A 370 -29.02 -16.95 18.97
N ILE A 371 -27.73 -17.18 18.77
CA ILE A 371 -27.12 -17.29 17.44
C ILE A 371 -26.62 -18.70 17.11
N THR A 372 -26.66 -19.07 15.83
CA THR A 372 -26.39 -20.41 15.32
C THR A 372 -25.27 -20.47 14.27
N SER A 373 -24.58 -19.36 14.01
CA SER A 373 -23.37 -19.26 13.17
C SER A 373 -22.21 -18.65 13.95
N ASN A 374 -21.04 -18.55 13.32
CA ASN A 374 -20.04 -17.57 13.74
C ASN A 374 -20.55 -16.13 13.50
N ILE A 375 -19.88 -15.16 14.10
CA ILE A 375 -20.22 -13.73 14.01
C ILE A 375 -19.39 -13.12 12.88
N ALA A 376 -20.00 -12.26 12.07
CA ALA A 376 -19.31 -11.41 11.11
C ALA A 376 -19.37 -9.96 11.59
N THR A 377 -18.29 -9.20 11.43
CA THR A 377 -18.17 -7.81 11.88
C THR A 377 -17.73 -6.91 10.75
N CYS A 378 -18.28 -5.70 10.68
CA CYS A 378 -17.83 -4.68 9.75
C CYS A 378 -17.99 -3.28 10.37
N VAL A 379 -17.23 -2.31 9.88
CA VAL A 379 -17.36 -0.90 10.27
C VAL A 379 -18.15 -0.18 9.19
N ASN A 380 -19.20 0.53 9.59
CA ASN A 380 -19.96 1.39 8.70
C ASN A 380 -19.13 2.60 8.24
N ALA A 381 -19.51 3.22 7.13
CA ALA A 381 -18.86 4.43 6.62
C ALA A 381 -18.89 5.61 7.63
N ASP A 382 -19.86 5.63 8.55
CA ASP A 382 -19.95 6.62 9.62
C ASP A 382 -19.12 6.27 10.88
N GLY A 383 -18.41 5.14 10.87
CA GLY A 383 -17.53 4.71 11.96
C GLY A 383 -18.20 3.87 13.05
N ARG A 384 -19.49 3.52 12.92
CA ARG A 384 -20.20 2.60 13.83
C ARG A 384 -19.86 1.15 13.50
N LEU A 385 -19.53 0.36 14.51
CA LEU A 385 -19.43 -1.09 14.36
C LEU A 385 -20.81 -1.71 14.15
N GLU A 386 -20.86 -2.75 13.33
CA GLU A 386 -22.03 -3.58 13.11
C GLU A 386 -21.62 -5.04 12.99
N PHE A 387 -22.38 -5.92 13.62
CA PHE A 387 -22.15 -7.36 13.53
C PHE A 387 -23.40 -8.11 13.12
N PHE A 388 -23.17 -9.25 12.47
CA PHE A 388 -24.19 -10.11 11.88
C PHE A 388 -24.01 -11.54 12.36
N ALA A 389 -25.12 -12.23 12.57
CA ALA A 389 -25.14 -13.64 12.88
C ALA A 389 -26.43 -14.29 12.42
N ARG A 390 -26.40 -15.61 12.23
CA ARG A 390 -27.60 -16.39 11.96
C ARG A 390 -28.40 -16.63 13.24
N GLY A 391 -29.68 -16.30 13.24
CA GLY A 391 -30.62 -16.61 14.32
C GLY A 391 -31.01 -18.09 14.39
N THR A 392 -31.87 -18.46 15.34
CA THR A 392 -32.41 -19.82 15.45
C THR A 392 -33.43 -20.17 14.37
N ASP A 393 -34.00 -19.16 13.72
CA ASP A 393 -34.91 -19.26 12.57
C ASP A 393 -34.17 -19.41 11.23
N GLY A 394 -32.84 -19.34 11.24
CA GLY A 394 -32.01 -19.38 10.05
C GLY A 394 -31.83 -18.04 9.34
N ALA A 395 -32.50 -16.99 9.79
CA ALA A 395 -32.38 -15.65 9.23
C ALA A 395 -31.08 -14.95 9.65
N VAL A 396 -30.69 -13.93 8.88
CA VAL A 396 -29.63 -13.01 9.29
C VAL A 396 -30.21 -12.02 10.30
N TRP A 397 -29.51 -11.87 11.41
CA TRP A 397 -29.79 -10.90 12.46
C TRP A 397 -28.55 -10.05 12.69
N HIS A 398 -28.75 -8.78 13.05
CA HIS A 398 -27.66 -7.85 13.30
C HIS A 398 -27.93 -6.92 14.48
N GLN A 399 -26.86 -6.33 15.00
CA GLN A 399 -26.86 -5.13 15.83
C GLN A 399 -25.73 -4.22 15.41
N TRP A 400 -25.89 -2.93 15.71
CA TRP A 400 -24.92 -1.90 15.43
C TRP A 400 -24.75 -0.98 16.64
N GLN A 401 -23.58 -0.37 16.77
CA GLN A 401 -23.40 0.76 17.67
C GLN A 401 -24.31 1.90 17.22
N THR A 402 -24.93 2.60 18.17
CA THR A 402 -25.87 3.72 17.94
C THR A 402 -25.16 5.03 17.63
N ALA A 403 -23.91 5.17 18.06
CA ALA A 403 -22.94 6.16 17.64
C ALA A 403 -21.54 5.51 17.62
N PRO A 404 -20.55 6.08 16.89
CA PRO A 404 -19.23 5.47 16.81
C PRO A 404 -18.61 5.26 18.19
N SER A 405 -18.24 4.02 18.51
CA SER A 405 -17.66 3.64 19.82
C SER A 405 -18.60 3.82 21.03
N ASP A 406 -19.92 3.70 20.84
CA ASP A 406 -20.96 3.93 21.86
C ASP A 406 -21.87 2.70 22.05
N ASP A 407 -22.97 2.86 22.79
CA ASP A 407 -23.99 1.84 23.09
C ASP A 407 -24.54 1.12 21.84
N TRP A 408 -25.04 -0.10 22.02
CA TRP A 408 -25.58 -0.97 20.96
C TRP A 408 -27.08 -0.82 20.73
N SER A 409 -27.51 -1.07 19.50
CA SER A 409 -28.92 -1.15 19.10
C SER A 409 -29.59 -2.42 19.64
N GLY A 410 -30.92 -2.52 19.45
CA GLY A 410 -31.61 -3.80 19.62
C GLY A 410 -31.37 -4.74 18.44
N TRP A 411 -31.58 -6.04 18.64
CA TRP A 411 -31.53 -7.03 17.56
C TRP A 411 -32.60 -6.76 16.50
N GLU A 412 -32.17 -6.70 15.24
CA GLU A 412 -33.04 -6.62 14.08
C GLU A 412 -32.77 -7.78 13.11
N SER A 413 -33.79 -8.19 12.36
CA SER A 413 -33.69 -9.28 11.39
C SER A 413 -33.71 -8.72 9.97
N LEU A 414 -32.74 -9.16 9.17
CA LEU A 414 -32.68 -8.91 7.74
C LEU A 414 -33.30 -10.07 6.93
N GLY A 415 -33.97 -11.00 7.61
CA GLY A 415 -34.66 -12.14 7.02
C GLY A 415 -33.72 -13.14 6.34
N GLY A 416 -34.24 -13.83 5.33
CA GLY A 416 -33.52 -14.89 4.61
C GLY A 416 -33.45 -16.21 5.39
N VAL A 417 -32.84 -17.23 4.78
CA VAL A 417 -32.49 -18.50 5.44
C VAL A 417 -31.13 -18.95 4.92
N ILE A 418 -30.10 -18.84 5.77
CA ILE A 418 -28.70 -19.09 5.36
C ILE A 418 -28.11 -20.37 5.96
N THR A 419 -27.18 -20.97 5.24
CA THR A 419 -26.56 -22.27 5.56
C THR A 419 -25.03 -22.23 5.68
N SER A 420 -24.43 -21.04 5.65
CA SER A 420 -23.01 -20.77 5.94
C SER A 420 -22.89 -19.72 7.04
N ASP A 421 -21.66 -19.41 7.44
CA ASP A 421 -21.35 -18.15 8.11
C ASP A 421 -21.52 -16.98 7.12
N ILE A 422 -21.54 -15.76 7.66
CA ILE A 422 -21.74 -14.50 6.91
C ILE A 422 -20.37 -13.90 6.60
N ALA A 423 -20.20 -13.38 5.39
CA ALA A 423 -19.04 -12.60 4.99
C ALA A 423 -19.47 -11.15 4.74
N THR A 424 -18.74 -10.17 5.26
CA THR A 424 -19.07 -8.73 5.16
C THR A 424 -17.93 -7.98 4.49
N CYS A 425 -18.25 -6.98 3.67
CA CYS A 425 -17.27 -6.07 3.11
C CYS A 425 -17.92 -4.70 2.86
N LEU A 426 -17.11 -3.64 2.84
CA LEU A 426 -17.58 -2.30 2.49
C LEU A 426 -17.35 -2.07 0.99
N ASN A 427 -18.37 -1.60 0.29
CA ASN A 427 -18.20 -1.13 -1.09
C ASN A 427 -17.38 0.15 -1.15
N SER A 428 -16.82 0.44 -2.32
CA SER A 428 -16.04 1.67 -2.55
C SER A 428 -16.87 2.96 -2.40
N ASP A 429 -18.20 2.86 -2.49
CA ASP A 429 -19.12 3.97 -2.22
C ASP A 429 -19.52 4.11 -0.74
N GLY A 430 -18.99 3.26 0.14
CA GLY A 430 -19.26 3.27 1.58
C GLY A 430 -20.48 2.47 2.02
N ARG A 431 -21.19 1.78 1.11
CA ARG A 431 -22.30 0.89 1.48
C ARG A 431 -21.77 -0.47 1.94
N MET A 432 -22.24 -0.94 3.09
CA MET A 432 -21.92 -2.30 3.53
C MET A 432 -22.67 -3.34 2.70
N GLU A 433 -22.02 -4.45 2.39
CA GLU A 433 -22.61 -5.60 1.72
C GLU A 433 -22.19 -6.88 2.42
N PHE A 434 -23.14 -7.81 2.55
CA PHE A 434 -22.87 -9.12 3.13
C PHE A 434 -23.36 -10.25 2.25
N PHE A 435 -22.67 -11.39 2.37
CA PHE A 435 -22.86 -12.58 1.57
C PHE A 435 -23.05 -13.79 2.48
N ALA A 436 -23.92 -14.70 2.07
CA ALA A 436 -24.11 -15.98 2.72
C ALA A 436 -24.63 -17.03 1.74
N ARG A 437 -24.45 -18.30 2.07
CA ARG A 437 -25.00 -19.40 1.30
C ARG A 437 -26.48 -19.61 1.62
N GLY A 438 -27.34 -19.66 0.62
CA GLY A 438 -28.76 -20.00 0.75
C GLY A 438 -29.01 -21.49 1.02
N THR A 439 -30.29 -21.87 1.13
CA THR A 439 -30.70 -23.29 1.29
C THR A 439 -30.58 -24.10 0.01
N ASP A 440 -30.51 -23.43 -1.14
CA ASP A 440 -30.24 -23.97 -2.47
C ASP A 440 -28.73 -24.17 -2.75
N GLY A 441 -27.87 -23.75 -1.82
CA GLY A 441 -26.42 -23.81 -1.95
C GLY A 441 -25.81 -22.65 -2.74
N ALA A 442 -26.62 -21.73 -3.27
CA ALA A 442 -26.16 -20.55 -4.00
C ALA A 442 -25.61 -19.48 -3.06
N VAL A 443 -24.80 -18.56 -3.61
CA VAL A 443 -24.43 -17.33 -2.92
C VAL A 443 -25.59 -16.35 -3.00
N TRP A 444 -25.97 -15.80 -1.86
CA TRP A 444 -26.98 -14.75 -1.71
C TRP A 444 -26.36 -13.57 -0.98
N HIS A 445 -26.83 -12.37 -1.28
CA HIS A 445 -26.33 -11.14 -0.67
C HIS A 445 -27.43 -10.11 -0.40
N GLN A 446 -27.11 -9.17 0.48
CA GLN A 446 -27.78 -7.88 0.62
C GLN A 446 -26.74 -6.78 0.81
N TRP A 447 -27.14 -5.56 0.47
CA TRP A 447 -26.34 -4.37 0.63
C TRP A 447 -27.17 -3.25 1.23
N GLN A 448 -26.52 -2.33 1.94
CA GLN A 448 -27.15 -1.07 2.30
C GLN A 448 -27.49 -0.28 1.04
N THR A 449 -28.65 0.37 1.03
CA THR A 449 -29.16 1.17 -0.09
C THR A 449 -28.51 2.55 -0.18
N ALA A 450 -28.01 3.06 0.94
CA ALA A 450 -27.10 4.19 1.05
C ALA A 450 -26.12 3.92 2.22
N PRO A 451 -24.95 4.59 2.28
CA PRO A 451 -23.98 4.33 3.34
C PRO A 451 -24.61 4.49 4.73
N SER A 452 -24.52 3.45 5.56
CA SER A 452 -25.05 3.45 6.93
C SER A 452 -26.58 3.60 7.04
N ASP A 453 -27.32 3.14 6.03
CA ASP A 453 -28.78 3.27 5.90
C ASP A 453 -29.47 1.89 5.73
N ASP A 454 -30.77 1.89 5.38
CA ASP A 454 -31.62 0.72 5.15
C ASP A 454 -31.02 -0.31 4.16
N TRP A 455 -31.42 -1.57 4.30
CA TRP A 455 -30.94 -2.70 3.50
C TRP A 455 -31.78 -3.00 2.25
N SER A 456 -31.13 -3.55 1.22
CA SER A 456 -31.78 -4.09 0.02
C SER A 456 -32.57 -5.37 0.32
N GLY A 457 -33.30 -5.86 -0.68
CA GLY A 457 -33.83 -7.23 -0.63
C GLY A 457 -32.75 -8.26 -0.93
N TRP A 458 -32.96 -9.51 -0.50
CA TRP A 458 -32.08 -10.63 -0.86
C TRP A 458 -32.02 -10.85 -2.37
N GLU A 459 -30.81 -10.90 -2.91
CA GLU A 459 -30.53 -11.28 -4.29
C GLU A 459 -29.59 -12.49 -4.36
N SER A 460 -29.72 -13.29 -5.41
CA SER A 460 -28.88 -14.48 -5.62
C SER A 460 -27.85 -14.20 -6.70
N LEU A 461 -26.59 -14.48 -6.37
CA LEU A 461 -25.47 -14.50 -7.32
C LEU A 461 -25.25 -15.90 -7.93
N GLY A 462 -26.17 -16.84 -7.65
CA GLY A 462 -26.15 -18.20 -8.16
C GLY A 462 -24.98 -19.04 -7.64
N GLY A 463 -24.57 -20.02 -8.44
CA GLY A 463 -23.53 -20.99 -8.07
C GLY A 463 -24.02 -22.06 -7.08
N VAL A 464 -23.13 -22.98 -6.73
CA VAL A 464 -23.35 -23.96 -5.65
C VAL A 464 -22.03 -24.13 -4.89
N ILE A 465 -21.98 -23.60 -3.67
CA ILE A 465 -20.74 -23.51 -2.88
C ILE A 465 -20.75 -24.44 -1.66
N THR A 466 -19.56 -24.93 -1.28
CA THR A 466 -19.35 -25.95 -0.24
C THR A 466 -18.42 -25.49 0.89
N SER A 467 -18.05 -24.21 0.92
CA SER A 467 -17.30 -23.54 2.00
C SER A 467 -18.06 -22.31 2.49
N ASN A 468 -17.53 -21.65 3.52
CA ASN A 468 -17.85 -20.24 3.77
C ASN A 468 -17.28 -19.35 2.63
N ILE A 469 -17.74 -18.11 2.56
CA ILE A 469 -17.37 -17.13 1.53
C ILE A 469 -16.23 -16.26 2.08
N ALA A 470 -15.21 -16.01 1.27
CA ALA A 470 -14.17 -15.03 1.55
C ALA A 470 -14.34 -13.85 0.59
N VAL A 471 -14.22 -12.61 1.05
CA VAL A 471 -14.50 -11.41 0.24
C VAL A 471 -13.47 -10.33 0.54
N GLU A 472 -13.03 -9.61 -0.49
CA GLU A 472 -12.07 -8.50 -0.36
C GLU A 472 -12.27 -7.48 -1.49
N LEU A 473 -11.80 -6.25 -1.27
CA LEU A 473 -11.74 -5.21 -2.30
C LEU A 473 -10.46 -5.28 -3.13
N ASN A 474 -10.63 -5.33 -4.45
CA ASN A 474 -9.55 -5.08 -5.39
C ASN A 474 -9.01 -3.64 -5.28
N SER A 475 -7.80 -3.40 -5.79
CA SER A 475 -7.17 -2.07 -5.79
C SER A 475 -7.94 -1.02 -6.59
N ASP A 476 -8.75 -1.44 -7.57
CA ASP A 476 -9.60 -0.56 -8.38
C ASP A 476 -10.99 -0.31 -7.74
N GLY A 477 -11.22 -0.83 -6.54
CA GLY A 477 -12.45 -0.62 -5.78
C GLY A 477 -13.58 -1.60 -6.07
N ARG A 478 -13.36 -2.60 -6.93
CA ARG A 478 -14.33 -3.67 -7.18
C ARG A 478 -14.26 -4.74 -6.08
N MET A 479 -15.41 -5.13 -5.54
CA MET A 479 -15.47 -6.26 -4.63
C MET A 479 -15.30 -7.58 -5.38
N GLU A 480 -14.60 -8.54 -4.77
CA GLU A 480 -14.42 -9.88 -5.31
C GLU A 480 -14.53 -10.90 -4.17
N PHE A 481 -15.31 -11.96 -4.40
CA PHE A 481 -15.49 -13.03 -3.42
C PHE A 481 -15.09 -14.39 -4.00
N PHE A 482 -14.67 -15.26 -3.09
CA PHE A 482 -14.14 -16.59 -3.35
C PHE A 482 -14.89 -17.62 -2.52
N ALA A 483 -15.16 -18.78 -3.11
CA ALA A 483 -15.76 -19.90 -2.41
C ALA A 483 -15.34 -21.22 -3.06
N ARG A 484 -15.43 -22.31 -2.31
CA ARG A 484 -15.20 -23.65 -2.82
C ARG A 484 -16.44 -24.17 -3.56
N GLY A 485 -16.28 -24.66 -4.78
CA GLY A 485 -17.33 -25.31 -5.56
C GLY A 485 -17.65 -26.73 -5.09
N THR A 486 -18.59 -27.40 -5.77
CA THR A 486 -18.92 -28.82 -5.50
C THR A 486 -17.86 -29.80 -6.00
N ASP A 487 -16.99 -29.35 -6.91
CA ASP A 487 -15.82 -30.04 -7.41
C ASP A 487 -14.58 -29.90 -6.51
N GLY A 488 -14.69 -29.10 -5.44
CA GLY A 488 -13.59 -28.81 -4.52
C GLY A 488 -12.65 -27.70 -5.00
N ALA A 489 -12.87 -27.14 -6.19
CA ALA A 489 -12.06 -26.05 -6.73
C ALA A 489 -12.42 -24.70 -6.08
N VAL A 490 -11.50 -23.74 -6.18
CA VAL A 490 -11.81 -22.33 -5.86
C VAL A 490 -12.55 -21.73 -7.05
N TRP A 491 -13.68 -21.09 -6.73
CA TRP A 491 -14.50 -20.33 -7.66
C TRP A 491 -14.64 -18.90 -7.13
N HIS A 492 -14.77 -17.94 -8.03
CA HIS A 492 -14.89 -16.53 -7.67
C HIS A 492 -15.84 -15.77 -8.59
N GLN A 493 -16.33 -14.63 -8.10
CA GLN A 493 -16.95 -13.56 -8.88
C GLN A 493 -16.45 -12.22 -8.39
N TRP A 494 -16.52 -11.23 -9.27
CA TRP A 494 -16.16 -9.85 -8.98
C TRP A 494 -17.21 -8.89 -9.53
N GLN A 495 -17.36 -7.74 -8.89
CA GLN A 495 -18.10 -6.62 -9.49
C GLN A 495 -17.43 -6.18 -10.79
N THR A 496 -18.20 -5.88 -11.82
CA THR A 496 -17.73 -5.48 -13.16
C THR A 496 -17.27 -4.02 -13.22
N ALA A 497 -17.77 -3.19 -12.31
CA ALA A 497 -17.27 -1.86 -11.97
C ALA A 497 -17.47 -1.63 -10.46
N PRO A 498 -16.78 -0.65 -9.83
CA PRO A 498 -16.89 -0.46 -8.38
C PRO A 498 -18.34 -0.21 -7.96
N SER A 499 -18.86 -1.02 -7.04
CA SER A 499 -20.23 -0.93 -6.51
C SER A 499 -21.34 -1.16 -7.57
N ASP A 500 -21.06 -1.98 -8.58
CA ASP A 500 -21.94 -2.27 -9.73
C ASP A 500 -22.25 -3.78 -9.87
N ASP A 501 -22.88 -4.18 -10.97
CA ASP A 501 -23.23 -5.57 -11.33
C ASP A 501 -22.06 -6.56 -11.23
N TRP A 502 -22.39 -7.84 -10.99
CA TRP A 502 -21.43 -8.93 -10.83
C TRP A 502 -21.07 -9.67 -12.13
N SER A 503 -19.86 -10.21 -12.17
CA SER A 503 -19.38 -11.10 -13.23
C SER A 503 -20.09 -12.46 -13.23
N GLY A 504 -19.83 -13.27 -14.24
CA GLY A 504 -20.10 -14.71 -14.16
C GLY A 504 -19.14 -15.41 -13.20
N TRP A 505 -19.52 -16.61 -12.73
CA TRP A 505 -18.63 -17.50 -11.98
C TRP A 505 -17.46 -17.98 -12.83
N GLU A 506 -16.25 -17.82 -12.32
CA GLU A 506 -15.03 -18.38 -12.91
C GLU A 506 -14.34 -19.33 -11.92
N SER A 507 -13.64 -20.34 -12.43
CA SER A 507 -12.89 -21.29 -11.62
C SER A 507 -11.39 -20.99 -11.67
N LEU A 508 -10.78 -20.91 -10.50
CA LEU A 508 -9.32 -20.82 -10.32
C LEU A 508 -8.69 -22.22 -10.11
N GLY A 509 -9.49 -23.27 -10.29
CA GLY A 509 -9.06 -24.66 -10.17
C GLY A 509 -8.63 -25.05 -8.75
N GLY A 510 -7.73 -26.04 -8.68
CA GLY A 510 -7.26 -26.62 -7.41
C GLY A 510 -8.29 -27.56 -6.77
N VAL A 511 -7.91 -28.16 -5.64
CA VAL A 511 -8.82 -28.92 -4.76
C VAL A 511 -8.48 -28.60 -3.33
N ILE A 512 -9.34 -27.82 -2.67
CA ILE A 512 -9.11 -27.28 -1.33
C ILE A 512 -10.00 -27.94 -0.27
N THR A 513 -9.50 -28.03 0.96
CA THR A 513 -10.11 -28.77 2.07
C THR A 513 -10.41 -27.90 3.29
N SER A 514 -10.15 -26.60 3.24
CA SER A 514 -10.55 -25.58 4.23
C SER A 514 -11.45 -24.51 3.59
N ASP A 515 -11.92 -23.57 4.40
CA ASP A 515 -12.35 -22.26 3.88
C ASP A 515 -11.15 -21.48 3.30
N ILE A 516 -11.45 -20.44 2.54
CA ILE A 516 -10.46 -19.59 1.86
C ILE A 516 -10.17 -18.39 2.77
N ALA A 517 -8.91 -18.01 2.89
CA ALA A 517 -8.49 -16.74 3.46
C ALA A 517 -7.96 -15.86 2.34
N VAL A 518 -8.38 -14.61 2.24
CA VAL A 518 -7.94 -13.66 1.22
C VAL A 518 -7.41 -12.40 1.89
N GLY A 519 -6.36 -11.82 1.32
CA GLY A 519 -5.87 -10.52 1.71
C GLY A 519 -5.32 -9.77 0.51
N ARG A 520 -5.13 -8.45 0.66
CA ARG A 520 -4.55 -7.59 -0.38
C ARG A 520 -3.10 -7.27 -0.04
N ASN A 521 -2.19 -7.61 -0.95
CA ASN A 521 -0.79 -7.21 -0.86
C ASN A 521 -0.66 -5.68 -0.92
N ARG A 522 0.45 -5.13 -0.40
CA ARG A 522 0.74 -3.68 -0.48
C ARG A 522 0.77 -3.16 -1.90
N ASP A 523 1.15 -3.98 -2.87
CA ASP A 523 1.16 -3.64 -4.30
C ASP A 523 -0.25 -3.64 -4.95
N GLY A 524 -1.30 -3.90 -4.18
CA GLY A 524 -2.69 -3.88 -4.62
C GLY A 524 -3.23 -5.21 -5.14
N ARG A 525 -2.38 -6.24 -5.28
CA ARG A 525 -2.80 -7.57 -5.76
C ARG A 525 -3.50 -8.36 -4.66
N LEU A 526 -4.65 -8.94 -4.97
CA LEU A 526 -5.26 -9.95 -4.10
C LEU A 526 -4.45 -11.23 -4.09
N GLU A 527 -4.40 -11.88 -2.94
CA GLU A 527 -3.79 -13.18 -2.74
C GLU A 527 -4.61 -13.97 -1.74
N PHE A 528 -4.90 -15.23 -2.08
CA PHE A 528 -5.69 -16.10 -1.22
C PHE A 528 -4.96 -17.39 -0.90
N PHE A 529 -5.32 -17.96 0.24
CA PHE A 529 -4.72 -19.13 0.85
C PHE A 529 -5.81 -20.14 1.20
N ALA A 530 -5.49 -21.41 1.01
CA ALA A 530 -6.36 -22.50 1.41
C ALA A 530 -5.54 -23.76 1.70
N ARG A 531 -6.13 -24.68 2.45
CA ARG A 531 -5.54 -25.98 2.73
C ARG A 531 -5.75 -26.94 1.55
N GLY A 532 -4.69 -27.54 1.04
CA GLY A 532 -4.73 -28.57 0.01
C GLY A 532 -5.24 -29.92 0.52
N THR A 533 -5.36 -30.90 -0.37
CA THR A 533 -5.71 -32.29 0.00
C THR A 533 -4.59 -33.03 0.74
N ASP A 534 -3.36 -32.54 0.62
CA ASP A 534 -2.16 -32.97 1.34
C ASP A 534 -2.03 -32.35 2.74
N GLY A 535 -2.94 -31.43 3.10
CA GLY A 535 -2.93 -30.70 4.36
C GLY A 535 -1.99 -29.50 4.39
N ALA A 536 -1.25 -29.22 3.31
CA ALA A 536 -0.37 -28.06 3.21
C ALA A 536 -1.17 -26.77 2.95
N VAL A 537 -0.54 -25.63 3.20
CA VAL A 537 -1.05 -24.34 2.75
C VAL A 537 -0.68 -24.16 1.28
N TRP A 538 -1.68 -23.81 0.48
CA TRP A 538 -1.57 -23.47 -0.93
C TRP A 538 -2.12 -22.07 -1.15
N HIS A 539 -1.53 -21.35 -2.11
CA HIS A 539 -1.95 -19.99 -2.42
C HIS A 539 -1.95 -19.71 -3.93
N GLN A 540 -2.72 -18.70 -4.31
CA GLN A 540 -2.60 -18.01 -5.59
C GLN A 540 -2.69 -16.50 -5.35
N TRP A 541 -2.08 -15.75 -6.25
CA TRP A 541 -2.11 -14.31 -6.25
C TRP A 541 -2.46 -13.77 -7.62
N GLN A 542 -3.03 -12.57 -7.64
CA GLN A 542 -3.23 -11.87 -8.90
C GLN A 542 -1.87 -11.57 -9.55
N THR A 543 -1.76 -11.69 -10.87
CA THR A 543 -0.50 -11.42 -11.59
C THR A 543 -0.25 -9.92 -11.84
N ALA A 544 -1.31 -9.13 -11.79
CA ALA A 544 -1.31 -7.67 -11.74
C ALA A 544 -2.49 -7.22 -10.88
N PRO A 545 -2.46 -6.02 -10.27
CA PRO A 545 -3.58 -5.55 -9.45
C PRO A 545 -4.89 -5.61 -10.24
N SER A 546 -5.92 -6.20 -9.64
CA SER A 546 -7.25 -6.36 -10.25
C SER A 546 -7.29 -7.23 -11.52
N ASN A 547 -6.23 -7.99 -11.86
CA ASN A 547 -6.18 -8.74 -13.13
C ASN A 547 -5.31 -10.01 -13.12
N GLY A 548 -5.90 -11.10 -13.64
CA GLY A 548 -5.25 -12.40 -13.87
C GLY A 548 -4.82 -13.11 -12.59
N TRP A 549 -4.63 -14.42 -12.63
CA TRP A 549 -4.24 -15.24 -11.48
C TRP A 549 -3.01 -16.11 -11.78
N SER A 550 -2.17 -16.31 -10.77
CA SER A 550 -1.01 -17.19 -10.83
C SER A 550 -1.42 -18.67 -10.94
N GLY A 551 -0.43 -19.54 -11.13
CA GLY A 551 -0.63 -20.96 -10.79
C GLY A 551 -0.69 -21.15 -9.28
N TRP A 552 -1.24 -22.29 -8.85
CA TRP A 552 -1.17 -22.73 -7.46
C TRP A 552 0.28 -23.01 -7.03
N GLU A 553 0.68 -22.44 -5.91
CA GLU A 553 1.96 -22.72 -5.25
C GLU A 553 1.70 -23.24 -3.83
N SER A 554 2.57 -24.12 -3.34
CA SER A 554 2.50 -24.65 -1.98
C SER A 554 3.51 -23.94 -1.07
N LEU A 555 3.04 -23.48 0.08
CA LEU A 555 3.86 -22.96 1.18
C LEU A 555 4.21 -24.06 2.20
N GLY A 556 3.89 -25.31 1.87
CA GLY A 556 4.16 -26.48 2.70
C GLY A 556 3.38 -26.48 4.01
N GLY A 557 3.95 -27.14 5.02
CA GLY A 557 3.31 -27.34 6.32
C GLY A 557 2.22 -28.42 6.30
N VAL A 558 1.65 -28.70 7.47
CA VAL A 558 0.44 -29.53 7.62
C VAL A 558 -0.44 -28.88 8.67
N ILE A 559 -1.55 -28.29 8.23
CA ILE A 559 -2.45 -27.50 9.07
C ILE A 559 -3.79 -28.21 9.30
N THR A 560 -4.46 -27.87 10.41
CA THR A 560 -5.68 -28.53 10.91
C THR A 560 -6.82 -27.56 11.23
N SER A 561 -6.71 -26.31 10.78
CA SER A 561 -7.73 -25.25 10.89
C SER A 561 -7.92 -24.55 9.54
N ASN A 562 -8.85 -23.60 9.48
CA ASN A 562 -8.81 -22.54 8.47
C ASN A 562 -7.59 -21.63 8.72
N ILE A 563 -7.25 -20.85 7.70
CA ILE A 563 -6.13 -19.90 7.72
C ILE A 563 -6.67 -18.53 8.12
N ALA A 564 -5.94 -17.80 8.97
CA ALA A 564 -6.16 -16.38 9.20
C ALA A 564 -5.01 -15.62 8.54
N VAL A 565 -5.31 -14.51 7.85
CA VAL A 565 -4.30 -13.70 7.15
C VAL A 565 -4.52 -12.23 7.46
N ASP A 566 -3.45 -11.49 7.67
CA ASP A 566 -3.47 -10.04 7.86
C ASP A 566 -2.18 -9.42 7.32
N VAL A 567 -2.12 -8.09 7.28
CA VAL A 567 -0.98 -7.34 6.75
C VAL A 567 -0.31 -6.55 7.87
N ASN A 568 0.99 -6.78 8.04
CA ASN A 568 1.81 -6.05 8.98
C ASN A 568 1.91 -4.56 8.64
N SER A 569 2.28 -3.74 9.63
CA SER A 569 2.50 -2.29 9.44
C SER A 569 3.52 -1.93 8.34
N ASP A 570 4.48 -2.81 8.05
CA ASP A 570 5.45 -2.64 6.96
C ASP A 570 4.92 -3.08 5.59
N GLY A 571 3.69 -3.62 5.52
CA GLY A 571 3.04 -4.11 4.31
C GLY A 571 3.27 -5.58 4.00
N ARG A 572 4.01 -6.32 4.84
CA ARG A 572 4.22 -7.76 4.64
C ARG A 572 2.99 -8.53 5.11
N MET A 573 2.47 -9.37 4.23
CA MET A 573 1.40 -10.30 4.57
C MET A 573 1.92 -11.39 5.52
N GLU A 574 1.11 -11.73 6.52
CA GLU A 574 1.39 -12.77 7.49
C GLU A 574 0.13 -13.60 7.74
N PHE A 575 0.28 -14.93 7.75
CA PHE A 575 -0.83 -15.83 7.99
C PHE A 575 -0.54 -16.81 9.12
N PHE A 576 -1.62 -17.25 9.75
CA PHE A 576 -1.63 -18.09 10.93
C PHE A 576 -2.54 -19.30 10.69
N ALA A 577 -2.13 -20.45 11.20
CA ALA A 577 -2.93 -21.67 11.16
C ALA A 577 -2.59 -22.59 12.33
N ARG A 578 -3.51 -23.49 12.66
CA ARG A 578 -3.28 -24.51 13.66
C ARG A 578 -2.49 -25.67 13.07
N GLY A 579 -1.39 -26.06 13.72
CA GLY A 579 -0.59 -27.23 13.35
C GLY A 579 -1.23 -28.56 13.74
N THR A 580 -0.55 -29.67 13.47
CA THR A 580 -0.98 -31.02 13.90
C THR A 580 -0.81 -31.26 15.41
N ASP A 581 0.01 -30.44 16.06
CA ASP A 581 0.21 -30.38 17.51
C ASP A 581 -0.81 -29.49 18.23
N ASN A 582 -1.78 -28.92 17.48
CA ASN A 582 -2.74 -27.92 17.92
C ASN A 582 -2.14 -26.55 18.34
N ALA A 583 -0.85 -26.32 18.11
CA ALA A 583 -0.23 -25.01 18.33
C ALA A 583 -0.58 -24.04 17.20
N VAL A 584 -0.42 -22.75 17.45
CA VAL A 584 -0.46 -21.72 16.40
C VAL A 584 0.88 -21.71 15.69
N TRP A 585 0.83 -21.81 14.37
CA TRP A 585 1.96 -21.68 13.47
C TRP A 585 1.71 -20.55 12.50
N HIS A 586 2.77 -19.87 12.08
CA HIS A 586 2.67 -18.74 11.16
C HIS A 586 3.79 -18.72 10.12
N GLN A 587 3.53 -18.01 9.02
CA GLN A 587 4.52 -17.57 8.05
C GLN A 587 4.21 -16.14 7.63
N TRP A 588 5.24 -15.43 7.20
CA TRP A 588 5.11 -14.09 6.65
C TRP A 588 5.91 -13.95 5.36
N ARG A 589 5.48 -13.03 4.50
CA ARG A 589 6.32 -12.53 3.42
C ARG A 589 7.54 -11.86 4.04
N THR A 590 8.73 -12.24 3.60
CA THR A 590 10.00 -11.65 4.06
C THR A 590 10.25 -10.27 3.48
N GLN A 591 9.61 -9.95 2.34
CA GLN A 591 9.68 -8.67 1.63
C GLN A 591 8.31 -8.41 0.99
N VAL A 592 8.00 -7.13 0.78
CA VAL A 592 6.65 -6.68 0.38
C VAL A 592 6.39 -6.87 -1.09
#